data_AF-U2V778-F1
#
_entry.id   AF-U2V778-F1
#
_cell.length_a   1.000
_cell.length_b   1.000
_cell.length_c   1.000
_cell.angle_alpha   90.00
_cell.angle_beta   90.00
_cell.angle_gamma   90.00
#
_symmetry.space_group_name_H-M   'P 1'
#
loop_
_entity.id
_entity.type
_entity.pdbx_description
1 polymer ?
#
loop_
_entity_poly.entity_id
_entity_poly.type
_entity_poly.pdbx_seq_one_letter_code
_entity_poly.pdbx_strand_id
1 'polypeptide(L)' 'MPRYLFLPRMQKERTVALMCDCRFEPEHGLALVFENEKLKEVGTQDIIL' A
#
# COMPACT_ATOMS: atom_id res chain seq x y z
N MET A 1 5.60 -5.81 10.43
CA MET A 1 4.50 -5.15 11.15
C MET A 1 3.97 -4.00 10.31
N PRO A 2 2.67 -3.66 10.37
CA PRO A 2 2.14 -2.46 9.71
C PRO A 2 2.74 -1.20 10.33
N ARG A 3 3.15 -0.25 9.49
CA ARG A 3 3.86 0.97 9.91
C ARG A 3 2.97 2.20 9.83
N TYR A 4 2.34 2.44 8.67
CA TYR A 4 1.44 3.57 8.46
C TYR A 4 0.44 3.29 7.34
N LEU A 5 -0.62 4.10 7.31
CA LEU A 5 -1.59 4.15 6.23
C LEU A 5 -1.27 5.30 5.27
N PHE A 6 -1.36 5.04 3.98
CA PHE A 6 -1.26 6.05 2.93
C PHE A 6 -2.63 6.29 2.31
N LEU A 7 -3.01 7.57 2.23
CA LEU A 7 -4.27 8.05 1.69
C LEU A 7 -3.99 9.04 0.55
N PRO A 8 -4.05 8.61 -0.72
CA PRO A 8 -3.88 9.51 -1.85
C PRO A 8 -5.02 10.54 -1.89
N ARG A 9 -4.67 11.83 -1.95
CA ARG A 9 -5.63 12.94 -1.84
C ARG A 9 -6.54 13.15 -3.06
N MET A 10 -6.22 12.52 -4.19
CA MET A 10 -6.85 12.78 -5.51
C MET A 10 -7.13 11.48 -6.27
N GLN A 11 -7.99 10.62 -5.74
CA GLN A 11 -8.50 9.46 -6.49
C GLN A 11 -10.02 9.46 -6.50
N LYS A 12 -10.59 9.04 -7.64
CA LYS A 12 -12.05 8.88 -7.81
C LYS A 12 -12.58 7.75 -6.93
N GLU A 13 -11.78 6.70 -6.79
CA GLU A 13 -12.06 5.53 -5.97
C GLU A 13 -11.45 5.69 -4.58
N ARG A 14 -12.04 5.03 -3.57
CA ARG A 14 -11.53 5.04 -2.19
C ARG A 14 -10.31 4.13 -2.09
N THR A 15 -9.15 4.69 -2.41
CA THR A 15 -7.88 3.98 -2.31
C THR A 15 -7.22 4.21 -0.97
N VAL A 16 -6.85 3.13 -0.29
CA VAL A 16 -6.10 3.14 0.97
C VAL A 16 -4.98 2.14 0.84
N ALA A 17 -3.80 2.46 1.35
CA ALA A 17 -2.73 1.49 1.39
C ALA A 17 -2.07 1.34 2.74
N LEU A 18 -1.74 0.09 3.06
CA LEU A 18 -1.06 -0.30 4.28
C LEU A 18 0.41 -0.54 3.98
N MET A 19 1.27 0.32 4.54
CA MET A 19 2.72 0.18 4.42
C MET A 19 3.22 -0.68 5.56
N CYS A 20 3.93 -1.75 5.22
CA CYS A 20 4.50 -2.69 6.18
C CYS A 20 6.03 -2.63 6.15
N ASP A 21 6.66 -2.68 7.32
CA ASP A 21 8.11 -2.87 7.46
C ASP A 21 8.53 -4.34 7.22
N CYS A 22 7.61 -5.16 6.70
CA CYS A 22 7.92 -6.49 6.20
C CYS A 22 8.54 -6.32 4.82
N ARG A 23 9.70 -6.93 4.59
CA ARG A 23 10.43 -6.82 3.33
C ARG A 23 10.23 -8.09 2.51
N PHE A 24 9.84 -7.96 1.24
CA PHE A 24 10.02 -9.04 0.26
C PHE A 24 11.47 -9.07 -0.24
N GLU A 25 12.09 -7.90 -0.37
CA GLU A 25 13.49 -7.69 -0.73
C GLU A 25 14.15 -6.67 0.22
N PRO A 26 15.48 -6.70 0.42
CA PRO A 26 16.15 -5.92 1.47
C PRO A 26 15.92 -4.41 1.40
N GLU A 27 15.65 -3.90 0.20
CA GLU A 27 15.60 -2.47 -0.13
C GLU A 27 14.17 -1.91 -0.13
N HIS A 28 13.15 -2.75 -0.37
CA HIS A 28 11.77 -2.30 -0.56
C HIS A 28 10.82 -2.95 0.47
N GLY A 29 10.08 -2.13 1.20
CA GLY A 29 9.01 -2.60 2.09
C GLY A 29 7.82 -3.16 1.31
N LEU A 30 6.93 -3.86 2.02
CA LEU A 30 5.69 -4.40 1.47
C LEU A 30 4.56 -3.36 1.58
N ALA A 31 3.76 -3.24 0.53
CA ALA A 31 2.53 -2.47 0.48
C ALA A 31 1.34 -3.38 0.17
N LEU A 32 0.21 -3.11 0.82
CA LEU A 32 -1.09 -3.67 0.48
C LEU A 32 -2.00 -2.53 0.04
N VAL A 33 -2.57 -2.61 -1.16
CA VAL A 33 -3.47 -1.62 -1.73
C VAL A 33 -4.90 -2.12 -1.65
N PHE A 34 -5.76 -1.29 -1.08
CA PHE A 34 -7.19 -1.49 -1.02
C PHE A 34 -7.88 -0.44 -1.87
N GLU A 35 -8.84 -0.86 -2.68
CA GLU A 35 -9.71 0.01 -3.45
C GLU A 35 -11.15 -0.38 -3.14
N ASN A 36 -11.96 0.58 -2.71
CA ASN A 36 -13.35 0.34 -2.30
C ASN A 36 -13.45 -0.84 -1.31
N GLU A 37 -12.63 -0.75 -0.26
CA GLU A 37 -12.61 -1.69 0.87
C GLU A 37 -12.24 -3.14 0.49
N LYS A 38 -11.80 -3.39 -0.74
CA LYS A 38 -11.34 -4.69 -1.24
C LYS A 38 -9.85 -4.68 -1.52
N LEU A 39 -9.17 -5.79 -1.25
CA LEU A 39 -7.76 -5.96 -1.60
C LEU A 39 -7.63 -5.94 -3.13
N LYS A 40 -6.88 -4.95 -3.62
CA LYS A 40 -6.60 -4.78 -5.05
C LYS A 40 -5.26 -5.40 -5.41
N GLU A 41 -4.22 -5.11 -4.63
CA GLU A 41 -2.85 -5.48 -4.97
C GLU A 41 -1.96 -5.61 -3.73
N VAL A 42 -0.94 -6.47 -3.82
CA VAL A 42 0.12 -6.64 -2.81
C VAL A 42 1.46 -6.61 -3.54
N GLY A 43 2.37 -5.73 -3.13
CA GLY A 43 3.66 -5.59 -3.80
C GLY A 43 4.63 -4.69 -3.04
N THR A 44 5.62 -4.13 -3.73
CA THR A 44 6.58 -3.20 -3.11
C THR A 44 5.91 -1.85 -2.79
N GLN A 45 6.52 -1.07 -1.90
CA GLN A 45 6.04 0.28 -1.56
C GLN A 45 5.91 1.23 -2.75
N ASP A 46 6.59 0.94 -3.86
CA ASP A 46 6.60 1.75 -5.08
C ASP A 46 5.31 1.63 -5.91
N ILE A 47 4.42 0.69 -5.59
CA ILE A 47 3.18 0.43 -6.35
C ILE A 47 2.17 1.60 -6.32
N ILE A 48 2.39 2.58 -5.44
CA ILE A 48 1.48 3.72 -5.18
C ILE A 48 2.05 5.06 -5.65
N LEU A 49 3.26 5.06 -6.21
CA LEU A 49 3.85 6.26 -6.82
C LEU A 49 3.09 6.71 -8.07
#